data_AF-A0AA92W3H0-F1
#
_entry.id   AF-A0AA92W3H0-F1
#
_cell.length_a   1.000
_cell.length_b   1.000
_cell.length_c   1.000
_cell.angle_alpha   90.00
_cell.angle_beta   90.00
_cell.angle_gamma   90.00
#
_symmetry.space_group_name_H-M   'P 1'
#
loop_
_entity.id
_entity.type
_entity.pdbx_description
1 polymer ?
#
loop_
_entity_poly.entity_id
_entity_poly.type
_entity_poly.pdbx_seq_one_letter_code
_entity_poly.pdbx_strand_id
1 'polypeptide(L)'
;MRKKLNKKLCMGDIYEICILTHGNNRKKAHLYQLTFDEDERISTNALWVFTHFDMPNNEWLYAKHDDLIDRVLVEKNETKRRLMLQLLLRQPFEEESLRSDFIDFCIAKITACSQPYAIRCYCMKLAYEQMKYYPELLEELRMALDMLEQEVLSPGMLSAKRQIMKKIKRSLGKFGK
;
A
#
# COMPACT_ATOMS: atom_id res chain seq x y z
N MET A 1 -4.23 -21.07 -13.65
CA MET A 1 -3.54 -20.06 -12.83
C MET A 1 -3.32 -20.54 -11.40
N ARG A 2 -4.38 -20.95 -10.67
CA ARG A 2 -4.29 -21.51 -9.30
C ARG A 2 -3.15 -22.52 -9.06
N LYS A 3 -3.05 -23.59 -9.88
CA LYS A 3 -1.96 -24.59 -9.77
C LYS A 3 -0.55 -24.00 -9.88
N LYS A 4 -0.38 -22.93 -10.65
CA LYS A 4 0.91 -22.22 -10.80
C LYS A 4 1.24 -21.42 -9.55
N LEU A 5 0.24 -20.75 -8.97
CA LEU A 5 0.38 -19.99 -7.73
C LEU A 5 0.59 -20.86 -6.48
N ASN A 6 0.28 -22.16 -6.52
CA ASN A 6 0.50 -23.06 -5.37
C ASN A 6 1.97 -23.50 -5.20
N LYS A 7 2.88 -22.97 -6.00
CA LYS A 7 4.32 -23.29 -5.93
C LYS A 7 5.09 -22.05 -5.47
N LYS A 8 6.34 -22.25 -5.04
CA LYS A 8 7.25 -21.13 -4.86
C LYS A 8 7.48 -20.48 -6.22
N LEU A 9 7.10 -19.22 -6.38
CA LEU A 9 7.28 -18.49 -7.65
C LEU A 9 8.71 -17.95 -7.73
N CYS A 10 9.33 -18.09 -8.90
CA CYS A 10 10.50 -17.29 -9.27
C CYS A 10 10.07 -16.07 -10.10
N MET A 11 11.01 -15.16 -10.38
CA MET A 11 10.72 -13.97 -11.19
C MET A 11 10.23 -14.32 -12.60
N GLY A 12 10.74 -15.41 -13.20
CA GLY A 12 10.25 -15.89 -14.49
C GLY A 12 8.77 -16.28 -14.44
N ASP A 13 8.34 -16.97 -13.38
CA ASP A 13 6.93 -17.34 -13.21
C ASP A 13 6.02 -16.12 -13.12
N ILE A 14 6.46 -15.10 -12.37
CA ILE A 14 5.73 -13.84 -12.20
C ILE A 14 5.59 -13.13 -13.54
N TYR A 15 6.69 -12.95 -14.28
CA TYR A 15 6.64 -12.26 -15.56
C TYR A 15 5.78 -12.99 -16.58
N GLU A 16 5.83 -14.32 -16.61
CA GLU A 16 4.93 -15.09 -17.46
C GLU A 16 3.46 -14.86 -17.07
N ILE A 17 3.13 -14.79 -15.77
CA ILE A 17 1.76 -14.48 -15.34
C ILE A 17 1.39 -13.03 -15.73
N CYS A 18 2.28 -12.05 -15.54
CA CYS A 18 2.06 -10.67 -15.98
C CYS A 18 1.74 -10.61 -17.48
N ILE A 19 2.55 -11.25 -18.31
CA ILE A 19 2.34 -11.37 -19.76
C ILE A 19 0.99 -12.04 -20.07
N LEU A 20 0.66 -13.15 -19.38
CA LEU A 20 -0.60 -13.85 -19.57
C LEU A 20 -1.82 -12.98 -19.25
N THR A 21 -1.70 -12.08 -18.27
CA THR A 21 -2.76 -11.14 -17.85
C THR A 21 -2.76 -9.81 -18.60
N HIS A 22 -1.71 -9.51 -19.38
CA HIS A 22 -1.54 -8.25 -20.09
C HIS A 22 -2.72 -7.96 -21.02
N GLY A 23 -3.37 -6.81 -20.85
CA GLY A 23 -4.56 -6.42 -21.63
C GLY A 23 -5.78 -7.35 -21.49
N ASN A 24 -5.74 -8.34 -20.58
CA ASN A 24 -6.81 -9.34 -20.45
C ASN A 24 -7.52 -9.21 -19.10
N ASN A 25 -8.56 -8.38 -19.07
CA ASN A 25 -9.32 -8.08 -17.85
C ASN A 25 -9.98 -9.33 -17.24
N ARG A 26 -10.37 -10.33 -18.04
CA ARG A 26 -10.91 -11.60 -17.54
C ARG A 26 -9.86 -12.38 -16.75
N LYS A 27 -8.62 -12.46 -17.24
CA LYS A 27 -7.52 -13.13 -16.53
C LYS A 27 -7.05 -12.32 -15.32
N LYS A 28 -7.06 -10.99 -15.38
CA LYS A 28 -6.81 -10.12 -14.21
C LYS A 28 -7.86 -10.34 -13.13
N ALA A 29 -9.15 -10.37 -13.48
CA ALA A 29 -10.24 -10.67 -12.56
C ALA A 29 -10.08 -12.05 -11.92
N HIS A 30 -9.72 -13.08 -12.70
CA HIS A 30 -9.45 -14.41 -12.16
C HIS A 30 -8.23 -14.41 -11.22
N LEU A 31 -7.13 -13.72 -11.57
CA LEU A 31 -5.98 -13.57 -10.67
C LEU A 31 -6.36 -12.85 -9.38
N TYR A 32 -7.19 -11.80 -9.47
CA TYR A 32 -7.67 -11.05 -8.32
C TYR A 32 -8.52 -11.90 -7.39
N GLN A 33 -9.41 -12.74 -7.95
CA GLN A 33 -10.19 -13.70 -7.16
C GLN A 33 -9.28 -14.68 -6.39
N LEU A 34 -8.15 -15.08 -6.97
CA LEU A 34 -7.18 -15.94 -6.29
C LEU A 34 -6.47 -15.24 -5.11
N THR A 35 -6.57 -13.91 -4.97
CA THR A 35 -6.09 -13.20 -3.77
C THR A 35 -6.96 -13.47 -2.53
N PHE A 36 -8.14 -14.08 -2.70
CA PHE A 36 -9.05 -14.52 -1.64
C PHE A 36 -9.01 -16.03 -1.39
N ASP A 37 -8.10 -16.76 -2.04
CA ASP A 37 -7.98 -18.22 -1.88
C ASP A 37 -7.64 -18.57 -0.42
N GLU A 38 -8.30 -19.60 0.11
CA GLU A 38 -8.04 -20.13 1.47
C GLU A 38 -6.60 -20.63 1.63
N ASP A 39 -5.97 -21.04 0.53
CA ASP A 39 -4.56 -21.37 0.53
C ASP A 39 -3.72 -20.07 0.58
N GLU A 40 -3.10 -19.85 1.74
CA GLU A 40 -2.25 -18.70 2.03
C GLU A 40 -1.13 -18.48 1.01
N ARG A 41 -0.57 -19.56 0.44
CA ARG A 41 0.47 -19.44 -0.59
C ARG A 41 -0.13 -18.93 -1.88
N ILE A 42 -1.28 -19.46 -2.31
CA ILE A 42 -1.96 -19.01 -3.52
C ILE A 42 -2.35 -17.54 -3.39
N SER A 43 -3.00 -17.15 -2.29
CA SER A 43 -3.45 -15.77 -2.09
C SER A 43 -2.29 -14.78 -1.97
N THR A 44 -1.24 -15.14 -1.23
CA THR A 44 -0.02 -14.32 -1.15
C THR A 44 0.68 -14.19 -2.50
N ASN A 45 0.82 -15.28 -3.25
CA ASN A 45 1.45 -15.25 -4.56
C ASN A 45 0.63 -14.46 -5.59
N ALA A 46 -0.70 -14.52 -5.53
CA ALA A 46 -1.58 -13.71 -6.37
C ALA A 46 -1.34 -12.21 -6.12
N LEU A 47 -1.32 -11.78 -4.84
CA LEU A 47 -1.00 -10.41 -4.45
C LEU A 47 0.41 -10.01 -4.91
N TRP A 48 1.37 -10.91 -4.76
CA TRP A 48 2.75 -10.64 -5.15
C TRP A 48 2.87 -10.39 -6.65
N VAL A 49 2.19 -11.17 -7.50
CA VAL A 49 2.18 -10.95 -8.94
C VAL A 49 1.69 -9.54 -9.30
N PHE A 50 0.62 -9.06 -8.66
CA PHE A 50 0.13 -7.69 -8.89
C PHE A 50 1.16 -6.60 -8.59
N THR A 51 2.09 -6.83 -7.66
CA THR A 51 3.14 -5.85 -7.36
C THR A 51 4.12 -5.63 -8.51
N HIS A 52 4.14 -6.54 -9.50
CA HIS A 52 5.00 -6.50 -10.69
C HIS A 52 4.26 -6.10 -11.97
N PHE A 53 2.99 -5.70 -11.88
CA PHE A 53 2.32 -5.12 -13.03
C PHE A 53 3.04 -3.84 -13.46
N ASP A 54 3.11 -3.58 -14.76
CA ASP A 54 3.52 -2.26 -15.25
C ASP A 54 2.43 -1.21 -14.96
N MET A 55 2.69 0.05 -15.32
CA MET A 55 1.74 1.14 -15.05
C MET A 55 0.38 0.93 -15.75
N PRO A 56 0.31 0.64 -17.07
CA PRO A 56 -0.98 0.43 -17.75
C PRO A 56 -1.78 -0.75 -17.18
N ASN A 57 -1.13 -1.85 -16.79
CA ASN A 57 -1.86 -2.99 -16.23
C ASN A 57 -2.32 -2.73 -14.80
N ASN A 58 -1.60 -1.90 -14.05
CA ASN A 58 -1.94 -1.51 -12.68
C ASN A 58 -3.18 -0.60 -12.62
N GLU A 59 -3.48 0.19 -13.65
CA GLU A 59 -4.72 1.01 -13.70
C GLU A 59 -6.00 0.18 -13.51
N TRP A 60 -5.98 -1.09 -13.94
CA TRP A 60 -7.10 -2.00 -13.71
C TRP A 60 -7.40 -2.22 -12.21
N LEU A 61 -6.40 -2.09 -11.33
CA LEU A 61 -6.57 -2.21 -9.89
C LEU A 61 -7.21 -0.97 -9.24
N TYR A 62 -7.32 0.17 -9.95
CA TYR A 62 -7.95 1.37 -9.39
C TYR A 62 -9.42 1.13 -9.08
N ALA A 63 -10.10 0.31 -9.89
CA ALA A 63 -11.47 -0.15 -9.62
C ALA A 63 -11.57 -1.15 -8.44
N LYS A 64 -10.47 -1.39 -7.71
CA LYS A 64 -10.36 -2.26 -6.53
C LYS A 64 -9.83 -1.51 -5.32
N HIS A 65 -9.77 -0.18 -5.37
CA HIS A 65 -9.18 0.66 -4.33
C HIS A 65 -9.84 0.42 -2.96
N ASP A 66 -11.16 0.61 -2.88
CA ASP A 66 -11.90 0.44 -1.63
C ASP A 66 -11.87 -1.00 -1.12
N ASP A 67 -11.99 -1.99 -2.01
CA ASP A 67 -11.87 -3.42 -1.64
C ASP A 67 -10.50 -3.72 -1.01
N LEU A 68 -9.41 -3.19 -1.60
CA LEU A 68 -8.07 -3.36 -1.04
C LEU A 68 -7.91 -2.68 0.32
N ILE A 69 -8.52 -1.50 0.51
CA ILE A 69 -8.53 -0.81 1.81
C ILE A 69 -9.27 -1.67 2.84
N ASP A 70 -10.51 -2.07 2.57
CA ASP A 70 -11.34 -2.84 3.48
C ASP A 70 -10.63 -4.14 3.91
N ARG A 71 -9.94 -4.78 2.97
CA ARG A 71 -9.11 -5.96 3.24
C ARG A 71 -7.90 -5.67 4.10
N VAL A 72 -7.18 -4.56 3.85
CA VAL A 72 -6.03 -4.16 4.67
C VAL A 72 -6.41 -3.96 6.14
N LEU A 73 -7.59 -3.37 6.38
CA LEU A 73 -8.07 -3.08 7.73
C LEU A 73 -8.27 -4.36 8.58
N VAL A 74 -8.70 -5.46 7.95
CA VAL A 74 -9.04 -6.71 8.65
C VAL A 74 -8.01 -7.84 8.49
N GLU A 75 -7.10 -7.74 7.53
CA GLU A 75 -6.10 -8.77 7.23
C GLU A 75 -5.19 -9.02 8.42
N LYS A 76 -4.98 -10.29 8.80
CA LYS A 76 -4.11 -10.69 9.93
C LYS A 76 -2.71 -11.10 9.48
N ASN A 77 -2.56 -11.58 8.25
CA ASN A 77 -1.28 -11.96 7.68
C ASN A 77 -0.51 -10.70 7.25
N GLU A 78 0.61 -10.43 7.94
CA GLU A 78 1.45 -9.25 7.68
C GLU A 78 2.05 -9.21 6.28
N THR A 79 2.32 -10.37 5.67
CA THR A 79 2.84 -10.42 4.30
C THR A 79 1.79 -9.99 3.30
N LYS A 80 0.55 -10.52 3.40
CA LYS A 80 -0.56 -10.09 2.54
C LYS A 80 -0.89 -8.62 2.75
N ARG A 81 -0.97 -8.18 4.01
CA ARG A 81 -1.20 -6.76 4.36
C ARG A 81 -0.13 -5.85 3.73
N ARG A 82 1.15 -6.21 3.87
CA ARG A 82 2.27 -5.46 3.26
C ARG A 82 2.14 -5.37 1.74
N LEU A 83 1.78 -6.48 1.07
CA LEU A 83 1.60 -6.50 -0.38
C LEU A 83 0.43 -5.60 -0.80
N MET A 84 -0.72 -5.66 -0.11
CA MET A 84 -1.87 -4.80 -0.41
C MET A 84 -1.56 -3.31 -0.20
N LEU A 85 -0.86 -2.95 0.88
CA LEU A 85 -0.38 -1.58 1.09
C LEU A 85 0.55 -1.11 -0.04
N GLN A 86 1.43 -1.99 -0.53
CA GLN A 86 2.28 -1.70 -1.68
C GLN A 86 1.47 -1.49 -2.97
N LEU A 87 0.39 -2.26 -3.18
CA LEU A 87 -0.51 -2.06 -4.32
C LEU A 87 -1.23 -0.70 -4.23
N LEU A 88 -1.76 -0.35 -3.06
CA LEU A 88 -2.42 0.93 -2.82
C LEU A 88 -1.49 2.12 -3.08
N LEU A 89 -0.20 2.01 -2.75
CA LEU A 89 0.78 3.07 -3.04
C LEU A 89 0.96 3.38 -4.54
N ARG A 90 0.51 2.48 -5.40
CA ARG A 90 0.57 2.63 -6.86
C ARG A 90 -0.78 3.09 -7.43
N GLN A 91 -1.74 3.49 -6.60
CA GLN A 91 -3.05 3.97 -7.01
C GLN A 91 -3.20 5.46 -6.73
N PRO A 92 -4.05 6.17 -7.48
CA PRO A 92 -4.36 7.56 -7.18
C PRO A 92 -5.14 7.67 -5.86
N PHE A 93 -4.93 8.80 -5.19
CA PHE A 93 -5.73 9.27 -4.05
C PHE A 93 -6.19 10.68 -4.41
N GLU A 94 -7.49 10.85 -4.63
CA GLU A 94 -8.11 12.11 -4.99
C GLU A 94 -8.61 12.83 -3.73
N GLU A 95 -8.82 14.14 -3.82
CA GLU A 95 -9.24 14.98 -2.70
C GLU A 95 -10.63 14.56 -2.17
N GLU A 96 -11.53 14.19 -3.08
CA GLU A 96 -12.92 13.83 -2.80
C GLU A 96 -13.08 12.40 -2.25
N SER A 97 -12.04 11.57 -2.33
CA SER A 97 -12.08 10.14 -1.95
C SER A 97 -11.42 9.87 -0.60
N LEU A 98 -11.57 10.79 0.36
CA LEU A 98 -10.98 10.66 1.68
C LEU A 98 -11.61 9.50 2.47
N ARG A 99 -10.76 8.59 2.99
CA ARG A 99 -11.15 7.41 3.79
C ARG A 99 -10.62 7.55 5.22
N SER A 100 -11.44 8.07 6.13
CA SER A 100 -11.01 8.35 7.51
C SER A 100 -10.58 7.08 8.27
N ASP A 101 -11.31 5.98 8.09
CA ASP A 101 -10.98 4.66 8.64
C ASP A 101 -9.58 4.19 8.24
N PHE A 102 -9.19 4.45 7.00
CA PHE A 102 -7.88 4.09 6.49
C PHE A 102 -6.77 5.05 6.92
N ILE A 103 -7.08 6.34 7.09
CA ILE A 103 -6.18 7.32 7.71
C ILE A 103 -5.88 6.90 9.15
N ASP A 104 -6.90 6.65 9.95
CA ASP A 104 -6.77 6.22 11.35
C ASP A 104 -5.92 4.96 11.47
N PHE A 105 -6.18 3.98 10.59
CA PHE A 105 -5.36 2.78 10.48
C PHE A 105 -3.90 3.12 10.19
N CYS A 106 -3.62 3.95 9.18
CA CYS A 106 -2.26 4.30 8.81
C CYS A 106 -1.53 5.00 9.96
N ILE A 107 -2.15 6.01 10.59
CA ILE A 107 -1.58 6.74 11.72
C ILE A 107 -1.28 5.78 12.89
N ALA A 108 -2.22 4.92 13.26
CA ALA A 108 -2.02 3.93 14.32
C ALA A 108 -0.88 2.94 14.00
N LYS A 109 -0.71 2.53 12.73
CA LYS A 109 0.39 1.64 12.32
C LYS A 109 1.73 2.34 12.28
N ILE A 110 1.79 3.64 11.99
CA ILE A 110 3.04 4.40 11.98
C ILE A 110 3.72 4.38 13.36
N THR A 111 2.96 4.58 14.43
CA THR A 111 3.48 4.67 15.81
C THR A 111 3.59 3.32 16.52
N ALA A 112 3.01 2.26 15.96
CA ALA A 112 3.09 0.92 16.53
C ALA A 112 4.49 0.29 16.34
N CYS A 113 5.35 0.35 17.36
CA CYS A 113 6.71 -0.20 17.34
C CYS A 113 6.80 -1.72 17.10
N SER A 114 5.71 -2.45 17.37
CA SER A 114 5.58 -3.88 17.09
C SER A 114 5.37 -4.21 15.61
N GLN A 115 5.01 -3.22 14.77
CA GLN A 115 4.75 -3.46 13.36
C GLN A 115 6.05 -3.58 12.55
N PRO A 116 6.09 -4.48 11.54
CA PRO A 116 7.20 -4.55 10.61
C PRO A 116 7.52 -3.20 9.95
N TYR A 117 8.81 -2.86 9.84
CA TYR A 117 9.28 -1.58 9.31
C TYR A 117 8.67 -1.24 7.93
N ALA A 118 8.50 -2.24 7.06
CA ALA A 118 7.91 -2.04 5.73
C ALA A 118 6.44 -1.58 5.81
N ILE A 119 5.65 -2.14 6.73
CA ILE A 119 4.25 -1.72 6.95
C ILE A 119 4.22 -0.29 7.46
N ARG A 120 5.03 0.04 8.48
CA ARG A 120 5.14 1.41 9.01
C ARG A 120 5.49 2.40 7.89
N CYS A 121 6.51 2.10 7.08
CA CYS A 121 6.91 2.91 5.93
C CYS A 121 5.81 3.10 4.88
N TYR A 122 5.02 2.05 4.57
CA TYR A 122 3.92 2.18 3.63
C TYR A 122 2.78 3.02 4.20
N CYS A 123 2.43 2.82 5.47
CA CYS A 123 1.44 3.66 6.15
C CYS A 123 1.85 5.14 6.21
N MET A 124 3.13 5.47 6.44
CA MET A 124 3.62 6.87 6.35
C MET A 124 3.34 7.50 4.98
N LYS A 125 3.60 6.74 3.92
CA LYS A 125 3.41 7.20 2.55
C LYS A 125 1.92 7.33 2.19
N LEU A 126 1.11 6.34 2.56
CA LEU A 126 -0.34 6.31 2.29
C LEU A 126 -1.09 7.36 3.10
N ALA A 127 -0.71 7.59 4.36
CA ALA A 127 -1.25 8.68 5.16
C ALA A 127 -1.01 10.02 4.45
N TYR A 128 0.22 10.28 4.00
CA TYR A 128 0.51 11.50 3.25
C TYR A 128 -0.32 11.62 1.97
N GLU A 129 -0.44 10.56 1.16
CA GLU A 129 -1.17 10.65 -0.12
C GLU A 129 -2.66 10.97 0.08
N GLN A 130 -3.27 10.56 1.21
CA GLN A 130 -4.64 10.90 1.59
C GLN A 130 -4.77 12.29 2.21
N MET A 131 -3.83 12.67 3.08
CA MET A 131 -3.93 13.88 3.90
C MET A 131 -3.40 15.13 3.19
N LYS A 132 -2.66 15.01 2.09
CA LYS A 132 -1.96 16.13 1.41
C LYS A 132 -2.83 17.30 0.95
N TYR A 133 -4.15 17.12 0.87
CA TYR A 133 -5.11 18.14 0.46
C TYR A 133 -5.63 18.99 1.64
N TYR A 134 -5.36 18.56 2.88
CA TYR A 134 -5.97 19.12 4.09
C TYR A 134 -4.88 19.57 5.08
N PRO A 135 -4.69 20.88 5.32
CA PRO A 135 -3.64 21.39 6.21
C PRO A 135 -3.66 20.81 7.61
N GLU A 136 -4.85 20.67 8.20
CA GLU A 136 -5.07 20.14 9.55
C GLU A 136 -4.64 18.67 9.65
N LEU A 137 -4.95 17.86 8.64
CA LEU A 137 -4.53 16.46 8.59
C LEU A 137 -3.02 16.35 8.34
N LEU A 138 -2.44 17.25 7.54
CA LEU A 138 -0.99 17.30 7.37
C LEU A 138 -0.24 17.61 8.66
N GLU A 139 -0.79 18.50 9.51
CA GLU A 139 -0.24 18.77 10.84
C GLU A 139 -0.37 17.56 11.77
N GLU A 140 -1.50 16.85 11.74
CA GLU A 140 -1.67 15.60 12.50
C GLU A 140 -0.62 14.55 12.10
N LEU A 141 -0.42 14.34 10.80
CA LEU A 141 0.61 13.43 10.30
C LEU A 141 2.02 13.88 10.72
N ARG A 142 2.29 15.18 10.69
CA ARG A 142 3.58 15.74 11.13
C ARG A 142 3.82 15.39 12.60
N MET A 143 2.84 15.62 13.47
CA MET A 143 2.92 15.29 14.89
C MET A 143 3.17 13.79 15.12
N ALA A 144 2.46 12.92 14.38
CA ALA A 144 2.67 11.47 14.47
C ALA A 144 4.09 11.05 14.07
N LEU A 145 4.69 11.71 13.08
CA LEU A 145 6.08 11.46 12.65
C LEU A 145 7.12 12.04 13.62
N ASP A 146 6.83 13.17 14.26
CA ASP A 146 7.71 13.79 15.27
C ASP A 146 7.82 12.88 16.52
N MET A 147 6.74 12.18 16.91
CA MET A 147 6.78 11.20 18.00
C MET A 147 7.78 10.05 17.77
N LEU A 148 8.09 9.72 16.52
CA LEU A 148 9.05 8.66 16.18
C LEU A 148 10.50 9.00 16.55
N GLU A 149 10.81 10.25 16.90
CA GLU A 149 12.18 10.66 17.33
C GLU A 149 12.61 10.01 18.64
N GLN A 150 11.64 9.52 19.41
CA GLN A 150 11.87 8.80 20.66
C GLN A 150 12.32 7.34 20.42
N GLU A 151 12.26 6.85 19.18
CA GLU A 151 12.61 5.47 18.80
C GLU A 151 13.93 5.39 17.99
N VAL A 152 14.66 4.28 18.15
CA VAL A 152 15.77 3.95 17.24
C VAL A 152 15.20 3.39 15.94
N LEU A 153 15.10 4.24 14.92
CA LEU A 153 14.52 3.88 13.63
C LEU A 153 15.53 3.18 12.69
N SER A 154 15.04 2.22 11.92
CA SER A 154 15.84 1.61 10.84
C SER A 154 16.20 2.65 9.76
N PRO A 155 17.29 2.45 8.99
CA PRO A 155 17.66 3.36 7.90
C PRO A 155 16.54 3.58 6.87
N GLY A 156 15.75 2.53 6.59
CA GLY A 156 14.59 2.59 5.70
C GLY A 156 13.48 3.50 6.26
N MET A 157 13.18 3.39 7.55
CA MET A 157 12.21 4.25 8.22
C MET A 157 12.68 5.70 8.30
N LEU A 158 13.95 5.95 8.64
CA LEU A 158 14.51 7.30 8.64
C LEU A 158 14.44 7.96 7.25
N SER A 159 14.71 7.18 6.20
CA SER A 159 14.57 7.65 4.83
C SER A 159 13.11 7.99 4.50
N ALA A 160 12.16 7.11 4.84
CA ALA A 160 10.74 7.34 4.61
C ALA A 160 10.24 8.58 5.37
N LYS A 161 10.51 8.69 6.68
CA LYS A 161 10.16 9.86 7.50
C LYS A 161 10.69 11.15 6.88
N ARG A 162 11.98 11.22 6.55
CA ARG A 162 12.59 12.43 5.93
C ARG A 162 11.92 12.82 4.61
N GLN A 163 11.62 11.84 3.76
CA GLN A 163 10.94 12.10 2.48
C GLN A 163 9.52 12.64 2.69
N ILE A 164 8.76 12.04 3.62
CA ILE A 164 7.40 12.48 3.92
C ILE A 164 7.39 13.85 4.60
N MET A 165 8.23 14.09 5.60
CA MET A 165 8.36 15.42 6.24
C MET A 165 8.69 16.53 5.22
N LYS A 166 9.55 16.23 4.24
CA LYS A 166 9.85 17.15 3.13
C LYS A 166 8.63 17.42 2.25
N LYS A 167 7.81 16.40 1.97
CA LYS A 167 6.57 16.55 1.22
C LYS A 167 5.53 17.37 2.01
N ILE A 168 5.34 17.08 3.29
CA ILE A 168 4.43 17.84 4.20
C ILE A 168 4.79 19.32 4.19
N LYS A 169 6.06 19.67 4.44
CA LYS A 169 6.53 21.08 4.43
C LYS A 169 6.22 21.79 3.10
N ARG A 170 6.36 21.09 1.98
CA ARG A 170 6.05 21.64 0.65
C ARG A 170 4.56 21.87 0.46
N SER A 171 3.71 20.94 0.91
CA SER A 171 2.26 21.06 0.80
C SER A 171 1.72 22.17 1.70
N LEU A 172 2.13 22.23 2.97
CA LEU A 172 1.76 23.32 3.90
C LEU A 172 2.15 24.71 3.37
N GLY A 173 3.34 24.84 2.77
CA GLY A 173 3.76 26.09 2.14
C GLY A 173 2.93 26.53 0.92
N LYS A 174 2.07 25.66 0.36
CA LYS A 174 1.11 26.03 -0.68
C LYS A 174 -0.18 26.61 -0.12
N PHE A 175 -0.59 26.18 1.09
CA PHE A 175 -1.81 26.68 1.75
C PHE A 175 -1.62 28.05 2.42
N GLY A 176 -0.39 28.38 2.81
CA GLY A 176 -0.04 29.67 3.41
C GLY A 176 0.25 30.79 2.41
N LYS A 177 -0.09 30.62 1.13
CA LYS A 177 -0.02 31.65 0.08
C LYS A 177 -1.43 32.05 -0.32
#